data_AF-A0A2H5WQ05-F1
#
_entry.id   AF-A0A2H5WQ05-F1
#
_cell.length_a   1.000
_cell.length_b   1.000
_cell.length_c   1.000
_cell.angle_alpha   90.00
_cell.angle_beta   90.00
_cell.angle_gamma   90.00
#
_symmetry.space_group_name_H-M   'P 1'
#
loop_
_entity.id
_entity.type
_entity.pdbx_description
1 polymer ?
#
loop_
_entity_poly.entity_id
_entity_poly.type
_entity_poly.pdbx_seq_one_letter_code
_entity_poly.pdbx_strand_id
1 'polypeptide(L)'
;MNDTLHFPDEPPHDLPPDLQQAVRRALAATHCLRPPPCYAPTYWREEREAIANYAVWRAAQAYHTEIGISREAFAQICAFRAIYGEWQRLWRRDKAVVAMPVDEETGEAVEFEDEEALEAIWEHLLCGQVREALERLTAEERQLLEWYFGEGLSEREIAKRVGCSQKTVHKRLQSALRRLCERLGVAVPPYWGKKRPKGQQKGGKRGKKG
;
A
#
# COMPACT_ATOMS: atom_id res chain seq x y z
N MET A 1 -15.58 -40.64 -17.05
CA MET A 1 -16.52 -39.53 -17.30
C MET A 1 -15.78 -38.29 -16.86
N ASN A 2 -15.14 -37.59 -17.79
CA ASN A 2 -14.38 -36.39 -17.49
C ASN A 2 -15.35 -35.22 -17.55
N ASP A 3 -15.81 -34.76 -16.39
CA ASP A 3 -16.45 -33.45 -16.25
C ASP A 3 -15.37 -32.40 -16.48
N THR A 4 -15.26 -31.93 -17.72
CA THR A 4 -14.49 -30.75 -18.06
C THR A 4 -15.19 -29.56 -17.42
N LEU A 5 -14.63 -29.03 -16.33
CA LEU A 5 -15.04 -27.76 -15.75
C LEU A 5 -15.00 -26.70 -16.87
N HIS A 6 -16.16 -26.35 -17.41
CA HIS A 6 -16.28 -25.36 -18.47
C HIS A 6 -16.16 -23.98 -17.84
N PHE A 7 -14.94 -23.44 -17.77
CA PHE A 7 -14.74 -22.05 -17.38
C PHE A 7 -15.22 -21.14 -18.53
N PRO A 8 -16.25 -20.31 -18.33
CA PRO A 8 -16.83 -19.50 -19.42
C PRO A 8 -15.87 -18.47 -19.99
N ASP A 9 -14.77 -18.18 -19.28
CA ASP A 9 -13.75 -17.19 -19.63
C ASP A 9 -12.47 -17.81 -20.23
N GLU A 10 -12.43 -19.12 -20.46
CA GLU A 10 -11.27 -19.82 -21.01
C GLU A 10 -11.50 -20.20 -22.48
N PRO A 11 -10.52 -20.00 -23.38
CA PRO A 11 -10.65 -20.45 -24.76
C PRO A 11 -10.78 -21.98 -24.80
N PRO A 12 -11.63 -22.54 -25.67
CA PRO A 12 -11.73 -23.99 -25.83
C PRO A 12 -10.38 -24.55 -26.28
N HIS A 13 -10.06 -25.77 -25.83
CA HIS A 13 -8.81 -26.45 -26.20
C HIS A 13 -8.62 -26.55 -27.72
N ASP A 14 -9.72 -26.71 -28.47
CA ASP A 14 -9.71 -26.77 -29.93
C ASP A 14 -10.43 -25.57 -30.55
N LEU A 15 -9.66 -24.66 -31.15
CA LEU A 15 -10.21 -23.55 -31.94
C LEU A 15 -10.67 -24.04 -33.33
N PRO A 16 -11.71 -23.42 -33.92
CA PRO A 16 -12.06 -23.58 -35.34
C PRO A 16 -10.85 -23.41 -36.28
N PRO A 17 -10.84 -24.06 -37.46
CA PRO A 17 -9.66 -24.12 -38.32
C PRO A 17 -9.21 -22.75 -38.86
N ASP A 18 -10.14 -21.83 -39.11
CA ASP A 18 -9.83 -20.45 -39.51
C ASP A 18 -9.16 -19.67 -38.37
N LEU A 19 -9.59 -19.90 -37.13
CA LEU A 19 -9.00 -19.29 -35.94
C LEU A 19 -7.61 -19.89 -35.63
N GLN A 20 -7.44 -21.22 -35.80
CA GLN A 20 -6.11 -21.84 -35.75
C GLN A 20 -5.16 -21.25 -36.78
N GLN A 21 -5.66 -20.96 -37.99
CA GLN A 21 -4.87 -20.30 -39.03
C GLN A 21 -4.45 -18.88 -38.62
N ALA A 22 -5.35 -18.12 -37.98
CA ALA A 22 -5.03 -16.81 -37.44
C ALA A 22 -3.93 -16.87 -36.36
N VAL A 23 -4.00 -17.84 -35.43
CA VAL A 23 -2.97 -18.09 -34.41
C VAL A 23 -1.63 -18.38 -35.06
N ARG A 24 -1.58 -19.35 -35.99
CA ARG A 24 -0.34 -19.73 -36.69
C ARG A 24 0.30 -18.54 -37.40
N ARG A 25 -0.50 -17.71 -38.07
CA ARG A 25 -0.01 -16.49 -38.75
C ARG A 25 0.51 -15.44 -37.77
N ALA A 26 -0.16 -15.23 -36.64
CA ALA A 26 0.31 -14.30 -35.61
C ALA A 26 1.64 -14.77 -34.98
N LEU A 27 1.77 -16.06 -34.69
CA LEU A 27 3.01 -16.66 -34.18
C LEU A 27 4.14 -16.59 -35.21
N ALA A 28 3.86 -16.85 -36.48
CA ALA A 28 4.84 -16.70 -37.55
C ALA A 28 5.28 -15.23 -37.71
N ALA A 29 4.35 -14.27 -37.65
CA ALA A 29 4.67 -12.85 -37.76
C ALA A 29 5.51 -12.32 -36.59
N THR A 30 5.39 -12.95 -35.42
CA THR A 30 6.09 -12.54 -34.18
C THR A 30 7.30 -13.42 -33.85
N HIS A 31 7.70 -14.33 -34.75
CA HIS A 31 8.78 -15.31 -34.48
C HIS A 31 10.13 -14.65 -34.15
N CYS A 32 10.39 -13.46 -34.70
CA CYS A 32 11.63 -12.71 -34.51
C CYS A 32 11.67 -11.92 -33.19
N LEU A 33 10.57 -11.86 -32.43
CA LEU A 33 10.55 -11.19 -31.13
C LEU A 33 11.40 -11.97 -30.14
N ARG A 34 12.54 -11.37 -29.77
CA ARG A 34 13.44 -11.93 -28.76
C ARG A 34 12.70 -12.15 -27.44
N PRO A 35 12.97 -13.26 -26.73
CA PRO A 35 12.43 -13.49 -25.40
C PRO A 35 12.76 -12.32 -24.46
N PRO A 36 11.81 -11.90 -23.60
CA PRO A 36 12.11 -10.99 -22.50
C PRO A 36 13.23 -11.54 -21.61
N PRO A 37 14.10 -10.70 -21.01
CA PRO A 37 15.29 -11.17 -20.28
C PRO A 37 14.98 -12.06 -19.07
N CYS A 38 13.83 -11.83 -18.42
CA CYS A 38 13.36 -12.65 -17.30
C CYS A 38 12.68 -13.97 -17.71
N TYR A 39 12.57 -14.29 -19.00
CA TYR A 39 11.83 -15.45 -19.50
C TYR A 39 12.77 -16.45 -20.18
N ALA A 40 12.60 -17.74 -19.85
CA ALA A 40 13.23 -18.81 -20.62
C ALA A 40 12.68 -18.83 -22.07
N PRO A 41 13.50 -19.12 -23.10
CA PRO A 41 13.03 -19.14 -24.49
C PRO A 41 11.86 -20.11 -24.76
N THR A 42 11.81 -21.24 -24.05
CA THR A 42 10.71 -22.22 -24.12
C THR A 42 9.43 -21.63 -23.57
N TYR A 43 9.48 -21.07 -22.36
CA TYR A 43 8.35 -20.43 -21.70
C TYR A 43 7.81 -19.25 -22.52
N TRP A 44 8.68 -18.43 -23.14
CA TRP A 44 8.21 -17.35 -24.02
C TRP A 44 7.45 -17.85 -25.26
N ARG A 45 7.81 -19.03 -25.80
CA ARG A 45 7.04 -19.62 -26.91
C ARG A 45 5.65 -20.05 -26.46
N GLU A 46 5.56 -20.74 -25.32
CA GLU A 46 4.29 -21.19 -24.72
C GLU A 46 3.40 -20.00 -24.36
N GLU A 47 3.97 -18.96 -23.74
CA GLU A 47 3.27 -17.73 -23.38
C GLU A 47 2.71 -17.02 -24.62
N ARG A 48 3.49 -16.93 -25.71
CA ARG A 48 3.02 -16.35 -26.98
C ARG A 48 1.86 -17.12 -27.58
N GLU A 49 1.91 -18.44 -27.50
CA GLU A 49 0.84 -19.32 -27.97
C GLU A 49 -0.43 -19.12 -27.13
N ALA A 50 -0.31 -19.08 -25.81
CA ALA A 50 -1.42 -18.80 -24.90
C ALA A 50 -2.06 -17.42 -25.18
N ILE A 51 -1.25 -16.37 -25.31
CA ILE A 51 -1.72 -15.01 -25.64
C ILE A 51 -2.46 -15.01 -26.99
N ALA A 52 -1.90 -15.69 -28.00
CA ALA A 52 -2.51 -15.76 -29.33
C ALA A 52 -3.87 -16.49 -29.28
N ASN A 53 -3.93 -17.65 -28.64
CA ASN A 53 -5.16 -18.45 -28.51
C ASN A 53 -6.26 -17.67 -27.80
N TYR A 54 -5.93 -17.02 -26.67
CA TYR A 54 -6.89 -16.19 -25.94
C TYR A 54 -7.36 -14.99 -26.77
N ALA A 55 -6.44 -14.27 -27.41
CA ALA A 55 -6.78 -13.10 -28.21
C ALA A 55 -7.65 -13.45 -29.43
N VAL A 56 -7.36 -14.55 -30.11
CA VAL A 56 -8.15 -15.05 -31.25
C VAL A 56 -9.55 -15.48 -30.80
N TRP A 57 -9.66 -16.25 -29.73
CA TRP A 57 -10.96 -16.65 -29.18
C TRP A 57 -11.81 -15.44 -28.82
N ARG A 58 -11.24 -14.50 -28.05
CA ARG A 58 -11.93 -13.28 -27.65
C ARG A 58 -12.32 -12.42 -28.86
N ALA A 59 -11.46 -12.31 -29.86
CA ALA A 59 -11.75 -11.58 -31.09
C ALA A 59 -12.88 -12.22 -31.89
N ALA A 60 -12.94 -13.55 -31.94
CA ALA A 60 -14.01 -14.27 -32.62
C ALA A 60 -15.38 -14.04 -31.96
N GLN A 61 -15.44 -13.98 -30.63
CA GLN A 61 -16.66 -13.66 -29.88
C GLN A 61 -17.13 -12.22 -30.13
N ALA A 62 -16.21 -11.29 -30.38
CA ALA A 62 -16.48 -9.88 -30.64
C ALA A 62 -16.62 -9.54 -32.14
N TYR A 63 -16.51 -10.53 -33.04
CA TYR A 63 -16.50 -10.29 -34.48
C TYR A 63 -17.92 -10.03 -35.00
N HIS A 64 -18.04 -9.00 -35.84
CA HIS A 64 -19.26 -8.69 -36.58
C HIS A 64 -18.93 -8.56 -38.07
N THR A 65 -19.85 -9.01 -38.93
CA THR A 65 -19.66 -9.02 -40.40
C THR A 65 -19.56 -7.62 -41.00
N GLU A 66 -20.01 -6.59 -40.28
CA GLU A 66 -19.97 -5.18 -40.68
C GLU A 66 -18.55 -4.58 -40.71
N ILE A 67 -17.57 -5.26 -40.10
CA ILE A 67 -16.17 -4.81 -40.03
C ILE A 67 -15.49 -4.85 -41.41
N GLY A 68 -16.05 -5.58 -42.39
CA GLY A 68 -15.58 -5.58 -43.79
C GLY A 68 -14.29 -6.37 -44.05
N ILE A 69 -13.75 -7.06 -43.04
CA ILE A 69 -12.63 -7.99 -43.16
C ILE A 69 -13.05 -9.39 -42.71
N SER A 70 -12.34 -10.42 -43.17
CA SER A 70 -12.64 -11.79 -42.74
C SER A 70 -12.41 -11.96 -41.23
N ARG A 71 -13.19 -12.86 -40.61
CA ARG A 71 -13.05 -13.22 -39.19
C ARG A 71 -11.62 -13.64 -38.85
N GLU A 72 -10.99 -14.43 -39.73
CA GLU A 72 -9.58 -14.84 -39.61
C GLU A 72 -8.63 -13.63 -39.59
N ALA A 73 -8.77 -12.69 -40.53
CA ALA A 73 -7.89 -11.52 -40.61
C ALA A 73 -8.04 -10.61 -39.39
N PHE A 74 -9.28 -10.42 -38.92
CA PHE A 74 -9.54 -9.68 -37.68
C PHE A 74 -8.88 -10.34 -36.47
N ALA A 75 -9.10 -11.65 -36.30
CA ALA A 75 -8.51 -12.42 -35.20
C ALA A 75 -6.97 -12.42 -35.26
N GLN A 76 -6.38 -12.52 -36.45
CA GLN A 76 -4.93 -12.44 -36.67
C GLN A 76 -4.38 -11.08 -36.20
N ILE A 77 -5.03 -9.97 -36.55
CA ILE A 77 -4.62 -8.62 -36.14
C ILE A 77 -4.67 -8.49 -34.61
N CYS A 78 -5.75 -8.98 -33.99
CA CYS A 78 -5.92 -8.97 -32.53
C CYS A 78 -4.82 -9.77 -31.83
N ALA A 79 -4.52 -10.98 -32.32
CA ALA A 79 -3.46 -11.83 -31.77
C ALA A 79 -2.08 -11.22 -31.91
N PHE A 80 -1.75 -10.68 -33.09
CA PHE A 80 -0.49 -9.96 -33.32
C PHE A 80 -0.32 -8.79 -32.33
N ARG A 81 -1.36 -7.97 -32.19
CA ARG A 81 -1.36 -6.82 -31.27
C ARG A 81 -1.21 -7.24 -29.82
N ALA A 82 -1.88 -8.31 -29.41
CA ALA A 82 -1.79 -8.84 -28.05
C ALA A 82 -0.36 -9.32 -27.72
N ILE A 83 0.24 -10.13 -28.59
CA ILE A 83 1.62 -10.62 -28.43
C ILE A 83 2.60 -9.44 -28.36
N TYR A 84 2.47 -8.49 -29.29
CA TYR A 84 3.38 -7.35 -29.35
C TYR A 84 3.22 -6.43 -28.13
N GLY A 85 1.99 -6.21 -27.67
CA GLY A 85 1.68 -5.41 -26.48
C GLY A 85 2.29 -6.01 -25.21
N GLU A 86 2.14 -7.32 -25.00
CA GLU A 86 2.75 -8.01 -23.86
C GLU A 86 4.27 -8.03 -23.95
N TRP A 87 4.84 -8.27 -25.13
CA TRP A 87 6.27 -8.15 -25.35
C TRP A 87 6.77 -6.74 -24.94
N GLN A 88 6.15 -5.68 -25.45
CA GLN A 88 6.51 -4.31 -25.07
C GLN A 88 6.33 -4.02 -23.57
N ARG A 89 5.29 -4.59 -22.93
CA ARG A 89 5.06 -4.45 -21.49
C ARG A 89 6.19 -5.12 -20.69
N LEU A 90 6.57 -6.34 -21.05
CA LEU A 90 7.64 -7.08 -20.38
C LEU A 90 9.00 -6.41 -20.56
N TRP A 91 9.31 -5.90 -21.74
CA TRP A 91 10.54 -5.12 -21.97
C TRP A 91 10.57 -3.79 -21.21
N ARG A 92 9.42 -3.12 -21.07
CA ARG A 92 9.32 -1.92 -20.23
C ARG A 92 9.51 -2.24 -18.75
N ARG A 93 8.92 -3.34 -18.27
CA ARG A 93 9.10 -3.80 -16.88
C ARG A 93 10.57 -4.12 -16.63
N ASP A 94 11.19 -4.87 -17.53
CA ASP A 94 12.60 -5.24 -17.43
C ASP A 94 13.51 -4.01 -17.38
N LYS A 95 13.29 -3.02 -18.25
CA LYS A 95 14.02 -1.74 -18.19
C LYS A 95 13.87 -1.01 -16.83
N ALA A 96 12.78 -1.23 -16.11
CA ALA A 96 12.55 -0.67 -14.78
C ALA A 96 13.15 -1.52 -13.64
N VAL A 97 13.58 -2.76 -13.91
CA VAL A 97 14.32 -3.58 -12.95
C VAL A 97 15.77 -3.12 -12.98
N VAL A 98 16.15 -2.34 -11.97
CA VAL A 98 17.54 -1.97 -11.72
C VAL A 98 18.10 -2.95 -10.70
N ALA A 99 19.38 -3.32 -10.83
CA ALA A 99 20.05 -4.09 -9.80
C ALA A 99 19.95 -3.34 -8.47
N MET A 100 19.66 -4.08 -7.38
CA MET A 100 19.71 -3.48 -6.05
C MET A 100 21.13 -2.93 -5.83
N PRO A 101 21.26 -1.69 -5.33
CA PRO A 101 22.57 -1.15 -5.06
C PRO A 101 23.26 -1.98 -3.99
N VAL A 102 24.56 -2.17 -4.17
CA VAL A 102 25.42 -2.87 -3.23
C VAL A 102 26.46 -1.89 -2.70
N ASP A 103 26.87 -2.08 -1.46
CA ASP A 103 27.99 -1.35 -0.87
C ASP A 103 29.28 -1.77 -1.58
N GLU A 104 30.07 -0.80 -2.02
CA GLU A 104 31.25 -1.05 -2.87
C GLU A 104 32.40 -1.74 -2.13
N GLU A 105 32.49 -1.61 -0.80
CA GLU A 105 33.57 -2.16 0.01
C GLU A 105 33.26 -3.60 0.46
N THR A 106 32.00 -3.85 0.83
CA THR A 106 31.56 -5.14 1.40
C THR A 106 30.88 -6.05 0.37
N GLY A 107 30.33 -5.49 -0.71
CA GLY A 107 29.55 -6.21 -1.71
C GLY A 107 28.15 -6.63 -1.24
N GLU A 108 27.73 -6.19 -0.04
CA GLU A 108 26.42 -6.48 0.53
C GLU A 108 25.36 -5.53 -0.04
N ALA A 109 24.08 -5.93 -0.03
CA ALA A 109 23.00 -5.06 -0.47
C ALA A 109 22.92 -3.82 0.43
N VAL A 110 22.82 -2.63 -0.17
CA VAL A 110 22.63 -1.39 0.59
C VAL A 110 21.27 -1.46 1.27
N GLU A 111 21.27 -1.49 2.61
CA GLU A 111 20.07 -1.29 3.40
C GLU A 111 19.71 0.19 3.37
N PHE A 112 18.46 0.48 2.99
CA PHE A 112 17.92 1.83 3.04
C PHE A 112 17.22 2.02 4.38
N GLU A 113 17.51 3.11 5.08
CA GLU A 113 16.73 3.52 6.24
C GLU A 113 15.29 3.82 5.79
N ASP A 114 14.35 3.04 6.32
CA ASP A 114 12.92 3.28 6.16
C ASP A 114 12.48 4.21 7.30
N GLU A 115 12.43 5.51 7.01
CA GLU A 115 12.06 6.55 7.98
C GLU A 115 10.67 6.28 8.58
N GLU A 116 9.71 5.78 7.80
CA GLU A 116 8.37 5.47 8.29
C GLU A 116 8.41 4.30 9.28
N ALA A 117 9.20 3.26 8.98
CA ALA A 117 9.41 2.14 9.90
C ALA A 117 10.13 2.58 11.19
N LEU A 118 11.13 3.45 11.07
CA LEU A 118 11.85 4.01 12.22
C LEU A 118 10.91 4.83 13.11
N GLU A 119 10.12 5.73 12.54
CA GLU A 119 9.10 6.50 13.28
C GLU A 119 8.11 5.58 14.02
N ALA A 120 7.63 4.52 13.38
CA ALA A 120 6.73 3.57 14.01
C ALA A 120 7.39 2.82 15.19
N ILE A 121 8.66 2.41 15.05
CA ILE A 121 9.42 1.79 16.14
C ILE A 121 9.55 2.75 17.32
N TRP A 122 9.88 4.02 17.06
CA TRP A 122 9.98 5.05 18.09
C TRP A 122 8.65 5.29 18.81
N GLU A 123 7.55 5.39 18.07
CA GLU A 123 6.21 5.55 18.64
C GLU A 123 5.85 4.35 19.55
N HIS A 124 6.11 3.13 19.08
CA HIS A 124 5.87 1.93 19.87
C HIS A 124 6.70 1.88 21.16
N LEU A 125 7.98 2.25 21.08
CA LEU A 125 8.86 2.30 22.25
C LEU A 125 8.35 3.33 23.27
N LEU A 126 7.99 4.54 22.80
CA LEU A 126 7.45 5.59 23.65
C LEU A 126 6.13 5.16 24.32
N CYS A 127 5.20 4.58 23.55
CA CYS A 127 3.95 4.05 24.09
C CYS A 127 4.20 2.96 25.15
N GLY A 128 5.17 2.08 24.93
CA GLY A 128 5.58 1.06 25.89
C GLY A 128 6.08 1.67 27.20
N GLN A 129 7.00 2.64 27.11
CA GLN A 129 7.54 3.36 28.28
C GLN A 129 6.44 4.08 29.07
N VAL A 130 5.52 4.76 28.38
CA VAL A 130 4.38 5.44 29.02
C VAL A 130 3.47 4.44 29.72
N ARG A 131 3.15 3.30 29.08
CA ARG A 131 2.31 2.25 29.68
C ARG A 131 2.95 1.69 30.95
N GLU A 132 4.23 1.34 30.91
CA GLU A 132 4.97 0.83 32.06
C GLU A 132 5.01 1.85 33.20
N ALA A 133 5.17 3.15 32.89
CA ALA A 133 5.15 4.20 33.88
C ALA A 133 3.75 4.39 34.52
N LEU A 134 2.68 4.29 33.73
CA LEU A 134 1.29 4.32 34.21
C LEU A 134 0.95 3.10 35.08
N GLU A 135 1.50 1.93 34.77
CA GLU A 135 1.31 0.71 35.56
C GLU A 135 1.80 0.85 37.00
N ARG A 136 2.83 1.67 37.21
CA ARG A 136 3.45 1.95 38.52
C ARG A 136 2.82 3.14 39.27
N LEU A 137 1.76 3.73 38.73
CA LEU A 137 0.90 4.68 39.44
C LEU A 137 -0.17 3.94 40.24
N THR A 138 -0.69 4.59 41.29
CA THR A 138 -1.86 4.06 42.00
C THR A 138 -3.08 4.06 41.08
N ALA A 139 -4.07 3.21 41.35
CA ALA A 139 -5.30 3.15 40.57
C ALA A 139 -6.01 4.52 40.52
N GLU A 140 -6.02 5.26 41.62
CA GLU A 140 -6.62 6.60 41.69
C GLU A 140 -5.88 7.62 40.82
N GLU A 141 -4.55 7.63 40.84
CA GLU A 141 -3.75 8.53 40.00
C GLU A 141 -3.88 8.21 38.52
N ARG A 142 -3.85 6.92 38.17
CA ARG A 142 -4.07 6.46 36.79
C ARG A 142 -5.45 6.90 36.31
N GLN A 143 -6.48 6.71 37.12
CA GLN A 143 -7.84 7.11 36.78
C GLN A 143 -7.98 8.63 36.60
N LEU A 144 -7.30 9.43 37.43
CA LEU A 144 -7.27 10.88 37.27
C LEU A 144 -6.60 11.32 35.97
N LEU A 145 -5.48 10.68 35.60
CA LEU A 145 -4.80 10.95 34.33
C LEU A 145 -5.62 10.50 33.13
N GLU A 146 -6.28 9.34 33.22
CA GLU A 146 -7.17 8.82 32.18
C GLU A 146 -8.35 9.79 31.94
N TRP A 147 -9.01 10.24 33.01
CA TRP A 147 -10.08 11.24 32.89
C TRP A 147 -9.62 12.55 32.26
N TYR A 148 -8.41 13.01 32.59
CA TYR A 148 -7.93 14.29 32.12
C TYR A 148 -7.36 14.24 30.69
N PHE A 149 -6.51 13.26 30.38
CA PHE A 149 -5.82 13.14 29.10
C PHE A 149 -6.51 12.20 28.11
N GLY A 150 -7.09 11.10 28.59
CA GLY A 150 -7.83 10.14 27.77
C GLY A 150 -9.24 10.62 27.43
N GLU A 151 -10.03 10.97 28.45
CA GLU A 151 -11.42 11.43 28.28
C GLU A 151 -11.55 12.95 28.07
N GLY A 152 -10.50 13.73 28.35
CA GLY A 152 -10.51 15.18 28.15
C GLY A 152 -11.34 15.98 29.16
N LEU A 153 -11.68 15.41 30.32
CA LEU A 153 -12.47 16.07 31.36
C LEU A 153 -11.69 17.21 32.01
N SER A 154 -12.38 18.31 32.32
CA SER A 154 -11.81 19.41 33.08
C SER A 154 -11.67 19.04 34.56
N GLU A 155 -10.75 19.71 35.27
CA GLU A 155 -10.55 19.51 36.71
C GLU A 155 -11.84 19.75 37.53
N ARG A 156 -12.74 20.61 37.05
CA ARG A 156 -14.04 20.89 37.69
C ARG A 156 -15.02 19.73 37.50
N GLU A 157 -15.03 19.09 36.34
CA GLU A 157 -15.88 17.91 36.07
C GLU A 157 -15.39 16.70 36.86
N ILE A 158 -14.07 16.50 36.90
CA ILE A 158 -13.44 15.48 37.74
C ILE A 158 -13.75 15.73 39.22
N ALA A 159 -13.67 16.99 39.68
CA ALA A 159 -13.97 17.35 41.07
C ALA A 159 -15.42 17.02 41.46
N LYS A 160 -16.38 17.31 40.58
CA LYS A 160 -17.79 16.92 40.75
C LYS A 160 -17.96 15.41 40.81
N ARG A 161 -17.25 14.67 39.95
CA ARG A 161 -17.32 13.20 39.87
C ARG A 161 -16.78 12.51 41.13
N VAL A 162 -15.70 13.04 41.70
CA VAL A 162 -15.03 12.49 42.90
C VAL A 162 -15.64 13.04 44.19
N GLY A 163 -16.44 14.11 44.13
CA GLY A 163 -17.02 14.76 45.30
C GLY A 163 -16.01 15.59 46.11
N CYS A 164 -15.05 16.23 45.45
CA CYS A 164 -14.04 17.06 46.10
C CYS A 164 -13.90 18.45 45.45
N SER A 165 -12.99 19.29 45.95
CA SER A 165 -12.75 20.61 45.37
C SER A 165 -11.85 20.55 44.13
N GLN A 166 -12.03 21.46 43.17
CA GLN A 166 -11.14 21.57 42.01
C GLN A 166 -9.66 21.76 42.40
N LYS A 167 -9.38 22.50 43.49
CA LYS A 167 -8.02 22.66 44.03
C LYS A 167 -7.42 21.33 44.50
N THR A 168 -8.25 20.45 45.06
CA THR A 168 -7.83 19.09 45.46
C THR A 168 -7.48 18.25 44.24
N VAL A 169 -8.33 18.28 43.21
CA VAL A 169 -8.06 17.58 41.93
C VAL A 169 -6.76 18.08 41.31
N HIS A 170 -6.57 19.40 41.21
CA HIS A 170 -5.34 20.00 40.68
C HIS A 170 -4.09 19.49 41.39
N LYS A 171 -4.09 19.47 42.74
CA LYS A 171 -2.95 18.94 43.51
C LYS A 171 -2.70 17.44 43.26
N ARG A 172 -3.75 16.63 43.18
CA ARG A 172 -3.62 15.19 42.91
C ARG A 172 -3.09 14.92 41.51
N LEU A 173 -3.61 15.65 40.53
CA LEU A 173 -3.16 15.65 39.14
C LEU A 173 -1.67 16.04 39.05
N GLN A 174 -1.26 17.16 39.67
CA GLN A 174 0.14 17.59 39.81
C GLN A 174 1.06 16.50 40.36
N SER A 175 0.63 15.84 41.44
CA SER A 175 1.37 14.73 42.04
C SER A 175 1.49 13.52 41.10
N ALA A 176 0.40 13.13 40.44
CA ALA A 176 0.37 12.01 39.51
C ALA A 176 1.30 12.25 38.30
N LEU A 177 1.24 13.46 37.72
CA LEU A 177 2.06 13.83 36.57
C LEU A 177 3.54 13.94 36.96
N ARG A 178 3.85 14.49 38.13
CA ARG A 178 5.22 14.52 38.64
C ARG A 178 5.79 13.10 38.75
N ARG A 179 5.05 12.17 39.34
CA ARG A 179 5.45 10.77 39.43
C ARG A 179 5.62 10.11 38.07
N LEU A 180 4.76 10.43 37.11
CA LEU A 180 4.86 9.92 35.74
C LEU A 180 6.12 10.43 35.05
N CYS A 181 6.37 11.74 35.10
CA CYS A 181 7.55 12.39 34.53
C CYS A 181 8.86 11.89 35.17
N GLU A 182 8.90 11.76 36.50
CA GLU A 182 10.05 11.19 37.23
C GLU A 182 10.38 9.77 36.75
N ARG A 183 9.36 8.94 36.46
CA ARG A 183 9.56 7.58 35.94
C ARG A 183 9.99 7.54 34.48
N LEU A 184 9.54 8.49 33.68
CA LEU A 184 9.95 8.62 32.28
C LEU A 184 11.30 9.32 32.12
N GLY A 185 11.91 9.81 33.20
CA GLY A 185 13.15 10.59 33.14
C GLY A 185 13.01 11.95 32.48
N VAL A 186 11.78 12.47 32.39
CA VAL A 186 11.46 13.74 31.72
C VAL A 186 11.25 14.83 32.77
N ALA A 187 11.69 16.05 32.48
CA ALA A 187 11.43 17.19 33.34
C ALA A 187 9.92 17.42 33.52
N VAL A 188 9.49 17.58 34.78
CA VAL A 188 8.11 17.98 35.09
C VAL A 188 7.90 19.42 34.60
N PRO A 189 6.91 19.69 33.74
CA PRO A 189 6.63 21.06 33.33
C PRO A 189 6.27 21.93 34.54
N PRO A 190 6.92 23.10 34.75
CA PRO A 190 6.66 23.97 35.89
C PRO A 190 5.26 24.61 35.86
N TYR A 191 4.54 24.50 34.75
CA TYR A 191 3.17 24.96 34.58
C TYR A 191 2.37 23.97 33.73
N TRP A 192 1.26 23.46 34.25
CA TRP A 192 0.25 22.77 33.45
C TRP A 192 -1.12 23.02 34.05
N GLY A 193 -2.05 23.59 33.26
CA GLY A 193 -3.40 23.92 33.74
C GLY A 193 -3.99 25.30 33.40
N LYS A 194 -3.45 26.08 32.45
CA LYS A 194 -4.21 27.20 31.85
C LYS A 194 -4.48 26.92 30.37
N LYS A 195 -5.74 27.18 29.98
CA LYS A 195 -6.37 26.94 28.66
C LYS A 195 -5.39 27.05 27.48
N ARG A 196 -5.50 26.14 26.50
CA ARG A 196 -4.93 26.32 25.14
C ARG A 196 -5.10 27.78 24.72
N PRO A 197 -4.06 28.50 24.27
CA PRO A 197 -4.25 29.80 23.67
C PRO A 197 -5.20 29.65 22.49
N LYS A 198 -6.29 30.43 22.53
CA LYS A 198 -7.28 30.50 21.47
C LYS A 198 -6.61 31.20 20.28
N GLY A 199 -6.30 30.46 19.22
CA GLY A 199 -5.93 31.03 17.92
C GLY A 199 -4.51 30.75 17.45
N GLN A 200 -4.30 29.60 16.80
CA GLN A 200 -3.48 29.52 15.59
C GLN A 200 -4.35 28.87 14.51
N GLN A 201 -5.35 29.63 14.06
CA GLN A 201 -6.05 29.34 12.82
C GLN A 201 -5.10 29.77 11.70
N LYS A 202 -4.64 28.79 10.91
CA LYS A 202 -3.88 28.98 9.67
C LYS A 202 -4.56 30.06 8.82
N GLY A 203 -3.99 31.25 8.80
CA GLY A 203 -4.34 32.33 7.88
C GLY A 203 -3.24 32.49 6.84
N GLY A 204 -3.32 31.68 5.77
CA GLY A 204 -2.51 31.89 4.57
C GLY A 204 -2.86 33.24 3.95
N LYS A 205 -2.06 34.26 4.24
CA LYS A 205 -2.17 35.56 3.59
C LYS A 205 -1.42 35.50 2.27
N ARG A 206 -2.11 35.06 1.20
CA ARG A 206 -1.67 35.30 -0.18
C ARG A 206 -1.52 36.80 -0.38
N GLY A 207 -0.30 37.23 -0.65
CA GLY A 207 -0.02 38.58 -1.13
C GLY A 207 -0.61 38.77 -2.52
N LYS A 208 -1.33 39.87 -2.70
CA LYS A 208 -1.56 40.50 -4.00
C LYS A 208 -1.43 42.00 -3.75
N LYS A 209 -0.21 42.52 -3.90
CA LYS A 209 0.03 43.94 -4.16
C LYS A 209 -0.20 44.16 -5.65
N GLY A 210 -0.86 45.28 -5.96
CA GLY A 210 -1.02 45.79 -7.32
C GLY A 210 0.27 46.36 -7.88
#